data_AF-A0A392QML2-F1
#
_entry.id   AF-A0A392QML2-F1
#
_cell.length_a   1.000
_cell.length_b   1.000
_cell.length_c   1.000
_cell.angle_alpha   90.00
_cell.angle_beta   90.00
_cell.angle_gamma   90.00
#
_symmetry.space_group_name_H-M   'P 1'
#
loop_
_entity.id
_entity.type
_entity.pdbx_description
1 polymer ?
#
loop_
_entity_poly.entity_id
_entity_poly.type
_entity_poly.pdbx_seq_one_letter_code
_entity_poly.pdbx_strand_id
1 'polypeptide(L)'
;MVADVEKAVILDMGPAARQEELARDAAAVMRLLETTLVLNDEHGSSTREVERLKAKNEKFEAKALKLQSELIDFRGKQENFAAQVKELRETHEALDKAKKDLGESEAGRAEERKNFEEELLKMQSAMAPTEGEPESVRGLTTRAQLVE
;
A
#
# COMPACT_ATOMS: atom_id res chain seq x y z
N MET A 1 25.41 -14.79 75.64
CA MET A 1 25.05 -13.45 76.19
C MET A 1 23.56 -13.17 76.08
N VAL A 2 22.97 -13.00 74.88
CA VAL A 2 21.52 -12.73 74.75
C VAL A 2 20.66 -13.85 75.37
N ALA A 3 20.92 -15.12 75.00
CA ALA A 3 20.19 -16.26 75.57
C ALA A 3 20.37 -16.43 77.09
N ASP A 4 21.55 -16.10 77.63
CA ASP A 4 21.82 -16.17 79.08
C ASP A 4 21.08 -15.07 79.85
N VAL A 5 20.98 -13.88 79.23
CA VAL A 5 20.24 -12.72 79.77
C VAL A 5 18.73 -12.96 79.70
N GLU A 6 18.22 -13.46 78.59
CA GLU A 6 16.80 -13.84 78.44
C GLU A 6 16.41 -14.91 79.45
N LYS A 7 17.26 -15.94 79.62
CA LYS A 7 17.05 -16.99 80.62
C LYS A 7 16.99 -16.43 82.04
N ALA A 8 17.87 -15.49 82.38
CA ALA A 8 17.87 -14.83 83.69
C ALA A 8 16.59 -14.01 83.91
N VAL A 9 16.16 -13.23 82.91
CA VAL A 9 14.91 -12.44 82.96
C VAL A 9 13.68 -13.33 83.12
N ILE A 10 13.59 -14.43 82.37
CA ILE A 10 12.47 -15.39 82.45
C ILE A 10 12.42 -16.05 83.83
N LEU A 11 13.57 -16.41 84.41
CA LEU A 11 13.63 -17.01 85.74
C LEU A 11 13.26 -16.04 86.87
N ASP A 12 13.53 -14.74 86.70
CA ASP A 12 13.15 -13.67 87.62
C ASP A 12 11.64 -13.32 87.53
N MET A 13 11.01 -13.59 86.38
CA MET A 13 9.57 -13.41 86.17
C MET A 13 8.72 -14.49 86.88
N GLY A 14 7.76 -14.03 87.70
CA GLY A 14 6.75 -14.89 88.31
C GLY A 14 5.89 -15.66 87.29
N PRO A 15 5.28 -16.81 87.65
CA PRO A 15 4.55 -17.67 86.72
C PRO A 15 3.44 -16.97 85.92
N ALA A 16 2.68 -16.08 86.56
CA ALA A 16 1.59 -15.33 85.89
C ALA A 16 2.12 -14.33 84.85
N ALA A 17 3.20 -13.62 85.17
CA ALA A 17 3.83 -12.67 84.26
C ALA A 17 4.43 -13.38 83.02
N ARG A 18 5.04 -14.56 83.23
CA ARG A 18 5.50 -15.41 82.12
C ARG A 18 4.36 -15.89 81.23
N GLN A 19 3.25 -16.30 81.83
CA GLN A 19 2.08 -16.74 81.07
C GLN A 19 1.47 -15.60 80.23
N GLU A 20 1.44 -14.38 80.78
CA GLU A 20 0.96 -13.20 80.05
C GLU A 20 1.90 -12.82 78.90
N GLU A 21 3.22 -12.87 79.13
CA GLU A 21 4.22 -12.65 78.08
C GLU A 21 4.05 -13.68 76.95
N LEU A 22 4.05 -14.98 77.27
CA LEU A 22 3.85 -16.05 76.29
C LEU A 22 2.55 -15.87 75.49
N ALA A 23 1.48 -15.37 76.11
CA ALA A 23 0.23 -15.07 75.42
C ALA A 23 0.38 -13.89 74.44
N ARG A 24 1.14 -12.85 74.80
CA ARG A 24 1.45 -11.71 73.91
C ARG A 24 2.33 -12.14 72.75
N ASP A 25 3.36 -12.93 73.00
CA ASP A 25 4.25 -13.48 71.98
C ASP A 25 3.50 -14.39 71.02
N ALA A 26 2.66 -15.29 71.54
CA ALA A 26 1.79 -16.12 70.71
C ALA A 26 0.86 -15.27 69.82
N ALA A 27 0.27 -14.19 70.37
CA ALA A 27 -0.55 -13.26 69.60
C ALA A 27 0.25 -12.45 68.57
N ALA A 28 1.51 -12.10 68.85
CA ALA A 28 2.40 -11.45 67.89
C ALA A 28 2.75 -12.38 66.72
N VAL A 29 3.12 -13.64 67.02
CA VAL A 29 3.42 -14.66 66.01
C VAL A 29 2.20 -14.96 65.14
N MET A 30 1.00 -15.07 65.74
CA MET A 30 -0.24 -15.27 64.98
C MET A 30 -0.50 -14.13 63.98
N ARG A 31 -0.33 -12.86 64.38
CA ARG A 31 -0.50 -11.70 63.49
C ARG A 31 0.55 -11.64 62.39
N LEU A 32 1.80 -11.98 62.70
CA LEU A 32 2.86 -12.08 61.69
C LEU A 32 2.54 -13.17 60.68
N LEU A 33 2.10 -14.35 61.14
CA LEU A 33 1.71 -15.45 60.26
C LEU A 33 0.55 -15.05 59.34
N GLU A 34 -0.51 -14.44 59.90
CA GLU A 34 -1.64 -13.93 59.11
C GLU A 34 -1.18 -12.93 58.03
N THR A 35 -0.34 -11.95 58.42
CA THR A 35 0.21 -10.98 57.47
C THR A 35 1.01 -11.66 56.37
N THR A 36 1.85 -12.65 56.71
CA THR A 36 2.63 -13.39 55.70
C THR A 36 1.76 -14.20 54.75
N LEU A 37 0.65 -14.77 55.22
CA LEU A 37 -0.29 -15.51 54.37
C LEU A 37 -1.00 -14.56 53.40
N VAL A 38 -1.52 -13.43 53.90
CA VAL A 38 -2.19 -12.41 53.07
C VAL A 38 -1.24 -11.87 51.99
N LEU A 39 -0.01 -11.52 52.37
CA LEU A 39 0.98 -11.01 51.41
C LEU A 39 1.36 -12.04 50.34
N ASN A 40 1.45 -13.32 50.70
CA ASN A 40 1.72 -14.38 49.73
C ASN A 40 0.58 -14.55 48.71
N ASP A 41 -0.67 -14.50 49.18
CA ASP A 41 -1.85 -14.57 48.31
C ASP A 41 -1.94 -13.36 47.37
N GLU A 42 -1.72 -12.15 47.90
CA GLU A 42 -1.68 -10.91 47.12
C GLU A 42 -0.57 -10.93 46.07
N HIS A 43 0.64 -11.40 46.43
CA HIS A 43 1.75 -11.51 45.51
C HIS A 43 1.44 -12.50 44.37
N GLY A 44 0.83 -13.64 44.68
CA GLY A 44 0.38 -14.61 43.69
C GLY A 44 -0.69 -14.05 42.76
N SER A 45 -1.67 -13.33 43.30
CA SER A 45 -2.73 -12.66 42.53
C SER A 45 -2.15 -11.60 41.60
N SER A 46 -1.28 -10.73 42.12
CA SER A 46 -0.61 -9.67 41.36
C SER A 46 0.25 -10.24 40.23
N THR A 47 1.01 -11.32 40.51
CA THR A 47 1.82 -12.00 39.48
C THR A 47 0.97 -12.52 38.33
N ARG A 48 -0.15 -13.19 38.64
CA ARG A 48 -1.08 -13.70 37.61
C ARG A 48 -1.70 -12.56 36.80
N GLU A 49 -2.03 -11.44 37.44
CA GLU A 49 -2.57 -10.27 36.77
C GLU A 49 -1.56 -9.64 35.81
N VAL A 50 -0.30 -9.52 36.23
CA VAL A 50 0.79 -9.02 35.39
C VAL A 50 1.00 -9.93 34.17
N GLU A 51 1.02 -11.25 34.35
CA GLU A 51 1.14 -12.21 33.23
C GLU A 51 -0.03 -12.10 32.26
N ARG A 52 -1.26 -11.97 32.78
CA ARG A 52 -2.47 -11.77 31.96
C ARG A 52 -2.39 -10.48 31.14
N LEU A 53 -1.90 -9.39 31.73
CA LEU A 53 -1.72 -8.11 31.03
C LEU A 53 -0.61 -8.19 29.98
N LYS A 54 0.51 -8.87 30.27
CA LYS A 54 1.57 -9.13 29.30
C LYS A 54 1.06 -9.88 28.07
N ALA A 55 0.34 -10.99 28.28
CA ALA A 55 -0.23 -11.76 27.18
C ALA A 55 -1.24 -10.95 26.33
N LYS A 56 -2.01 -10.05 26.97
CA LYS A 56 -2.90 -9.12 26.25
C LYS A 56 -2.12 -8.09 25.44
N ASN A 57 -1.04 -7.53 26.00
CA ASN A 57 -0.18 -6.59 25.29
C ASN A 57 0.47 -7.23 24.07
N GLU A 58 1.05 -8.42 24.20
CA GLU A 58 1.62 -9.17 23.07
C GLU A 58 0.59 -9.39 21.96
N LYS A 59 -0.65 -9.75 22.33
CA LYS A 59 -1.75 -9.90 21.35
C LYS A 59 -2.11 -8.58 20.66
N PHE A 60 -2.08 -7.46 21.37
CA PHE A 60 -2.34 -6.15 20.77
C PHE A 60 -1.18 -5.70 19.88
N GLU A 61 0.06 -5.92 20.28
CA GLU A 61 1.25 -5.65 19.46
C GLU A 61 1.20 -6.44 18.15
N ALA A 62 0.88 -7.74 18.20
CA ALA A 62 0.73 -8.56 16.99
C ALA A 62 -0.37 -8.03 16.05
N LYS A 63 -1.49 -7.56 16.60
CA LYS A 63 -2.56 -6.93 15.81
C LYS A 63 -2.14 -5.59 15.21
N ALA A 64 -1.40 -4.77 15.98
CA ALA A 64 -0.90 -3.49 15.51
C ALA A 64 0.06 -3.68 14.34
N LEU A 65 0.99 -4.64 14.44
CA LEU A 65 1.90 -4.98 13.34
C LEU A 65 1.15 -5.46 12.10
N LYS A 66 0.15 -6.34 12.27
CA LYS A 66 -0.67 -6.80 11.14
C LYS A 66 -1.40 -5.65 10.43
N LEU A 67 -2.05 -4.77 11.19
CA LEU A 67 -2.74 -3.60 10.63
C LEU A 67 -1.76 -2.63 9.95
N GLN A 68 -0.55 -2.47 10.50
CA GLN A 68 0.49 -1.65 9.89
C GLN A 68 0.94 -2.20 8.54
N SER A 69 1.13 -3.52 8.42
CA SER A 69 1.43 -4.18 7.14
C SER A 69 0.31 -3.97 6.12
N GLU A 70 -0.95 -4.18 6.54
CA GLU A 70 -2.12 -3.95 5.66
C GLU A 70 -2.21 -2.50 5.17
N LEU A 71 -1.93 -1.52 6.04
CA LEU A 71 -1.90 -0.10 5.67
C LEU A 71 -0.81 0.21 4.62
N ILE A 72 0.37 -0.38 4.75
CA ILE A 72 1.45 -0.24 3.76
C ILE A 72 1.01 -0.81 2.41
N ASP A 73 0.40 -1.99 2.40
CA ASP A 73 -0.10 -2.62 1.17
C ASP A 73 -1.19 -1.79 0.50
N PHE A 74 -2.14 -1.27 1.28
CA PHE A 74 -3.21 -0.42 0.74
C PHE A 74 -2.68 0.90 0.19
N ARG A 75 -1.69 1.50 0.84
CA ARG A 75 -1.03 2.70 0.33
C ARG A 75 -0.31 2.44 -0.99
N GLY A 76 0.44 1.34 -1.10
CA GLY A 76 1.09 0.95 -2.35
C GLY A 76 0.09 0.72 -3.48
N LYS A 77 -1.05 0.06 -3.19
CA LYS A 77 -2.15 -0.09 -4.16
C LYS A 77 -2.72 1.25 -4.60
N GLN A 78 -2.96 2.17 -3.66
CA GLN A 78 -3.47 3.50 -3.97
C GLN A 78 -2.52 4.29 -4.88
N GLU A 79 -1.22 4.26 -4.60
CA GLU A 79 -0.19 4.90 -5.42
C GLU A 79 -0.16 4.31 -6.84
N ASN A 80 -0.25 2.99 -6.98
CA ASN A 80 -0.34 2.31 -8.27
C ASN A 80 -1.60 2.70 -9.06
N PHE A 81 -2.77 2.76 -8.40
CA PHE A 81 -4.01 3.19 -9.05
C PHE A 81 -3.93 4.66 -9.50
N ALA A 82 -3.35 5.53 -8.68
CA ALA A 82 -3.16 6.93 -9.05
C ALA A 82 -2.24 7.08 -10.28
N ALA A 83 -1.17 6.28 -10.36
CA ALA A 83 -0.28 6.23 -11.52
C ALA A 83 -1.03 5.74 -12.78
N GLN A 84 -1.78 4.63 -12.68
CA GLN A 84 -2.57 4.11 -13.80
C GLN A 84 -3.62 5.10 -14.31
N VAL A 85 -4.32 5.80 -13.42
CA VAL A 85 -5.30 6.83 -13.81
C VAL A 85 -4.62 7.98 -14.55
N LYS A 86 -3.41 8.38 -14.12
CA LYS A 86 -2.63 9.41 -14.79
C LYS A 86 -2.20 8.96 -16.19
N GLU A 87 -1.66 7.75 -16.32
CA GLU A 87 -1.26 7.17 -17.61
C GLU A 87 -2.44 7.02 -18.58
N LEU A 88 -3.59 6.58 -18.08
CA LEU A 88 -4.82 6.48 -18.89
C LEU A 88 -5.26 7.84 -19.42
N ARG A 89 -5.14 8.89 -18.61
CA ARG A 89 -5.46 10.25 -19.03
C ARG A 89 -4.50 10.74 -20.11
N GLU A 90 -3.20 10.58 -19.91
CA GLU A 90 -2.17 11.02 -20.86
C GLU A 90 -2.30 10.26 -22.20
N THR A 91 -2.55 8.96 -22.16
CA THR A 91 -2.76 8.14 -23.36
C THR A 91 -4.06 8.50 -24.09
N HIS A 92 -5.13 8.85 -23.37
CA HIS A 92 -6.36 9.33 -23.98
C HIS A 92 -6.16 10.68 -24.69
N GLU A 93 -5.48 11.63 -24.03
CA GLU A 93 -5.17 12.93 -24.63
C GLU A 93 -4.28 12.79 -25.88
N ALA A 94 -3.30 11.88 -25.85
CA ALA A 94 -2.47 11.57 -27.02
C ALA A 94 -3.27 10.91 -28.16
N LEU A 95 -4.20 10.01 -27.82
CA LEU A 95 -5.06 9.35 -28.80
C LEU A 95 -6.01 10.34 -29.49
N ASP A 96 -6.59 11.28 -28.73
CA ASP A 96 -7.47 12.31 -29.29
C ASP A 96 -6.73 13.23 -30.24
N LYS A 97 -5.48 13.61 -29.90
CA LYS A 97 -4.62 14.38 -30.80
C LYS A 97 -4.31 13.58 -32.08
N ALA A 98 -3.91 12.32 -31.95
CA ALA A 98 -3.58 11.48 -33.11
C ALA A 98 -4.78 11.27 -34.05
N LYS A 99 -6.00 11.14 -33.50
CA LYS A 99 -7.23 11.07 -34.29
C LYS A 99 -7.49 12.35 -35.08
N LYS A 100 -7.25 13.51 -34.46
CA LYS A 100 -7.41 14.81 -35.12
C LYS A 100 -6.40 14.97 -36.27
N ASP A 101 -5.12 14.70 -36.00
CA ASP A 101 -4.05 14.78 -36.99
C ASP A 101 -4.29 13.82 -38.16
N LEU A 102 -4.81 12.61 -37.89
CA LEU A 102 -5.19 11.65 -38.93
C LEU A 102 -6.32 12.21 -39.81
N GLY A 103 -7.37 12.78 -39.22
CA GLY A 103 -8.47 13.38 -39.96
C GLY A 103 -8.03 14.55 -40.84
N GLU A 104 -7.13 15.41 -40.34
CA GLU A 104 -6.53 16.50 -41.13
C GLU A 104 -5.71 15.96 -42.31
N SER A 105 -4.91 14.90 -42.08
CA SER A 105 -4.13 14.25 -43.14
C SER A 105 -4.99 13.57 -44.20
N GLU A 106 -6.09 12.93 -43.80
CA GLU A 106 -7.04 12.30 -44.73
C GLU A 106 -7.75 13.34 -45.60
N ALA A 107 -8.17 14.47 -45.02
CA ALA A 107 -8.75 15.58 -45.76
C ALA A 107 -7.75 16.15 -46.79
N GLY A 108 -6.51 16.42 -46.38
CA GLY A 108 -5.46 16.89 -47.28
C GLY A 108 -5.18 15.90 -48.42
N ARG A 109 -5.13 14.59 -48.13
CA ARG A 109 -4.99 13.55 -49.17
C ARG A 109 -6.17 13.50 -50.12
N ALA A 110 -7.40 13.76 -49.66
CA ALA A 110 -8.56 13.80 -50.53
C ALA A 110 -8.51 15.00 -51.50
N GLU A 111 -8.07 16.16 -51.01
CA GLU A 111 -7.86 17.36 -51.84
C GLU A 111 -6.74 17.15 -52.87
N GLU A 112 -5.59 16.61 -52.46
CA GLU A 112 -4.49 16.29 -53.39
C GLU A 112 -4.92 15.31 -54.48
N ARG A 113 -5.65 14.25 -54.12
CA ARG A 113 -6.19 13.29 -55.11
C ARG A 113 -7.10 13.98 -56.12
N LYS A 114 -7.99 14.87 -55.66
CA LYS A 114 -8.88 15.63 -56.54
C LYS A 114 -8.09 16.53 -57.50
N ASN A 115 -7.06 17.23 -57.00
CA ASN A 115 -6.21 18.08 -57.83
C ASN A 115 -5.47 17.26 -58.90
N PHE A 116 -4.90 16.11 -58.53
CA PHE A 116 -4.25 15.22 -59.49
C PHE A 116 -5.21 14.68 -60.55
N GLU A 117 -6.44 14.33 -60.17
CA GLU A 117 -7.45 13.85 -61.09
C GLU A 117 -7.89 14.95 -62.08
N GLU A 118 -8.05 16.19 -61.61
CA GLU A 118 -8.31 17.35 -62.47
C GLU A 118 -7.16 17.62 -63.44
N GLU A 119 -5.89 17.52 -63.00
CA GLU A 119 -4.73 17.66 -63.87
C GLU A 119 -4.63 16.56 -64.91
N LEU A 120 -4.91 15.30 -64.53
CA LEU A 120 -4.95 14.17 -65.46
C LEU A 120 -6.02 14.39 -66.55
N LEU A 121 -7.22 14.86 -66.19
CA LEU A 121 -8.27 15.16 -67.15
C LEU A 121 -7.90 16.28 -68.12
N LYS A 122 -7.24 17.35 -67.62
CA LYS A 122 -6.72 18.44 -68.47
C LYS A 122 -5.67 17.93 -69.46
N MET A 123 -4.73 17.10 -68.99
CA MET A 123 -3.68 16.52 -69.83
C MET A 123 -4.27 15.59 -70.89
N GLN A 124 -5.21 14.73 -70.52
CA GLN A 124 -5.94 13.88 -71.47
C GLN A 124 -6.68 14.69 -72.53
N SER A 125 -7.32 15.80 -72.13
CA SER A 125 -8.01 16.70 -73.06
C SER A 125 -7.04 17.37 -74.05
N ALA A 126 -5.86 17.78 -73.59
CA ALA A 126 -4.83 18.37 -74.45
C ALA A 126 -4.20 17.36 -75.41
N MET A 127 -4.25 16.07 -75.09
CA MET A 127 -3.81 14.97 -75.94
C MET A 127 -4.89 14.44 -76.89
N ALA A 128 -6.09 15.03 -76.89
CA ALA A 128 -7.14 14.62 -77.81
C ALA A 128 -6.73 14.93 -79.27
N PRO A 129 -6.97 14.02 -80.24
CA PRO A 129 -6.55 14.19 -81.62
C PRO A 129 -7.07 15.50 -82.24
N THR A 130 -6.18 16.25 -82.89
CA THR A 130 -6.54 17.53 -83.53
C THR A 130 -7.19 17.34 -84.91
N GLU A 131 -8.09 18.25 -85.30
CA GLU A 131 -8.72 18.22 -86.64
C GLU A 131 -7.64 18.32 -87.72
N GLY A 132 -7.46 17.25 -88.50
CA GLY A 132 -6.42 17.14 -89.54
C GLY A 132 -5.28 16.17 -89.22
N GLU A 133 -5.28 15.50 -88.06
CA GLU A 133 -4.32 14.45 -87.75
C GLU A 133 -4.48 13.23 -88.70
N PRO A 134 -3.40 12.78 -89.36
CA PRO A 134 -3.43 11.56 -90.16
C PRO A 134 -3.77 10.34 -89.29
N GLU A 135 -4.59 9.41 -89.80
CA GLU A 135 -4.92 8.18 -89.06
C GLU A 135 -3.67 7.37 -88.65
N SER A 136 -2.58 7.46 -89.43
CA SER A 136 -1.31 6.75 -89.16
C SER A 136 -0.59 7.19 -87.89
N VAL A 137 -0.90 8.37 -87.34
CA VAL A 137 -0.28 8.88 -86.10
C VAL A 137 -1.24 8.88 -84.91
N ARG A 138 -2.50 8.48 -85.12
CA ARG A 138 -3.54 8.47 -84.10
C ARG A 138 -3.28 7.32 -83.11
N GLY A 139 -3.06 7.64 -81.84
CA GLY A 139 -2.78 6.67 -80.77
C GLY A 139 -1.30 6.52 -80.40
N LEU A 140 -0.39 7.25 -81.06
CA LEU A 140 1.01 7.36 -80.65
C LEU A 140 1.11 8.34 -79.47
N THR A 141 1.43 7.83 -78.29
CA THR A 141 1.49 8.59 -77.03
C THR A 141 2.89 9.03 -76.64
N THR A 142 3.91 8.52 -77.33
CA THR A 142 5.32 8.83 -77.05
C THR A 142 6.08 9.16 -78.32
N ARG A 143 7.07 10.05 -78.21
CA ARG A 143 7.88 10.53 -79.34
C ARG A 143 8.68 9.44 -80.05
N ALA A 144 8.96 8.33 -79.36
CA ALA A 144 9.62 7.16 -79.93
C ALA A 144 8.76 6.44 -80.98
N GLN A 145 7.43 6.46 -80.81
CA GLN A 145 6.49 5.78 -81.70
C GLN A 145 6.28 6.51 -83.04
N LEU A 146 6.79 7.74 -83.18
CA LEU A 146 6.67 8.55 -84.40
C LEU A 146 7.79 8.31 -85.42
N VAL A 147 8.79 7.50 -85.09
CA VAL A 147 10.05 7.36 -85.87
C VAL A 147 10.23 5.95 -86.45
N GLU A 148 9.33 5.01 -86.16
CA GLU A 148 9.24 3.68 -86.80
C GLU A 148 8.32 3.71 -88.04
#